data_AF-A0A5D0SAJ0-F1
#
_entry.id   AF-A0A5D0SAJ0-F1
#
_cell.length_a   1.000
_cell.length_b   1.000
_cell.length_c   1.000
_cell.angle_alpha   90.00
_cell.angle_beta   90.00
_cell.angle_gamma   90.00
#
_symmetry.space_group_name_H-M   'P 1'
#
loop_
_entity.id
_entity.type
_entity.pdbx_description
1 polymer ?
#
loop_
_entity_poly.entity_id
_entity_poly.type
_entity_poly.pdbx_seq_one_letter_code
_entity_poly.pdbx_strand_id
1 'polypeptide(L)' 'MRNDIVLRLDRATAEDLYVALHQTGEHVAAGAAIAPPTAAEAERLGTLLRDLGHALGRHCSPRCDHL' A
#
# COMPACT_ATOMS: atom_id res chain seq x y z
N MET A 1 -26.06 1.39 -8.58
CA MET A 1 -25.32 0.82 -7.44
C MET A 1 -23.84 1.09 -7.70
N ARG A 2 -23.13 1.78 -6.80
CA ARG A 2 -21.67 1.93 -6.93
C ARG A 2 -21.08 0.52 -6.77
N ASN A 3 -20.22 0.12 -7.70
CA ASN A 3 -19.44 -1.10 -7.57
C ASN A 3 -18.41 -0.87 -6.47
N ASP A 4 -18.83 -1.08 -5.22
CA ASP A 4 -17.97 -0.88 -4.07
C ASP A 4 -16.91 -1.99 -4.04
N ILE A 5 -15.64 -1.59 -3.99
CA ILE A 5 -14.51 -2.51 -3.82
C ILE A 5 -14.29 -2.64 -2.31
N VAL A 6 -14.61 -3.81 -1.76
CA VAL A 6 -14.45 -4.11 -0.33
C VAL A 6 -13.23 -4.99 -0.13
N LEU A 7 -12.25 -4.47 0.61
CA LEU A 7 -11.08 -5.23 1.04
C LEU A 7 -11.36 -5.85 2.41
N ARG A 8 -11.38 -7.18 2.48
CA ARG A 8 -11.53 -7.90 3.75
C ARG A 8 -10.17 -8.04 4.40
N LEU A 9 -9.96 -7.30 5.49
CA LEU A 9 -8.76 -7.37 6.32
C LEU A 9 -9.13 -7.96 7.68
N ASP A 10 -8.20 -8.68 8.30
CA ASP A 10 -8.28 -8.84 9.74
C ASP A 10 -8.05 -7.49 10.44
N ARG A 11 -8.41 -7.43 11.71
CA ARG A 11 -8.38 -6.18 12.47
C ARG A 11 -6.98 -5.59 12.57
N ALA A 12 -5.95 -6.41 12.80
CA ALA A 12 -4.59 -5.92 12.98
C ALA A 12 -4.08 -5.29 11.68
N THR A 13 -4.28 -5.98 10.56
CA THR A 13 -3.92 -5.45 9.23
C THR A 13 -4.67 -4.16 8.89
N ALA A 14 -5.93 -4.03 9.30
CA ALA A 14 -6.71 -2.81 9.09
C ALA A 14 -6.20 -1.62 9.92
N GLU A 15 -5.82 -1.86 11.18
CA GLU A 15 -5.24 -0.85 12.07
C GLU A 15 -3.87 -0.38 11.54
N ASP A 16 -3.01 -1.32 11.11
CA ASP A 16 -1.71 -1.01 10.51
C ASP A 16 -1.85 -0.18 9.23
N LEU A 17 -2.79 -0.54 8.36
CA LEU A 17 -3.06 0.21 7.13
C LEU A 17 -3.58 1.62 7.42
N TYR A 18 -4.46 1.78 8.41
CA TYR A 18 -4.96 3.10 8.83
C TYR A 18 -3.81 3.98 9.32
N VAL A 19 -2.95 3.47 10.19
CA VAL A 19 -1.81 4.23 10.73
C VAL A 19 -0.88 4.67 9.61
N ALA A 20 -0.53 3.76 8.69
CA ALA A 20 0.35 4.08 7.57
C ALA A 20 -0.22 5.19 6.67
N LEU A 21 -1.51 5.08 6.30
CA LEU A 21 -2.17 6.09 5.46
C LEU A 21 -2.31 7.43 6.19
N HIS A 22 -2.70 7.41 7.46
CA HIS A 22 -2.87 8.62 8.25
C HIS A 22 -1.54 9.34 8.46
N GLN A 23 -0.48 8.64 8.89
CA GLN A 23 0.85 9.22 9.10
C GLN A 23 1.46 9.78 7.81
N THR A 24 1.22 9.11 6.68
CA THR A 24 1.63 9.61 5.36
C THR A 24 0.89 10.90 5.02
N GLY A 25 -0.43 10.93 5.25
CA GLY A 25 -1.25 12.12 5.05
C GLY A 25 -0.80 13.30 5.91
N GLU A 26 -0.51 13.07 7.19
CA GLU A 26 0.00 14.09 8.12
C GLU A 26 1.36 14.64 7.67
N HIS A 27 2.28 13.77 7.21
CA HIS A 27 3.57 14.21 6.65
C HIS A 27 3.37 15.12 5.43
N VAL A 28 2.50 14.74 4.50
CA VAL A 28 2.19 15.55 3.31
C VAL A 28 1.53 16.87 3.70
N ALA A 29 0.55 16.85 4.61
CA ALA A 29 -0.16 18.04 5.08
C ALA A 29 0.75 19.02 5.82
N ALA A 30 1.73 18.50 6.56
CA ALA A 30 2.76 19.29 7.23
C ALA A 30 3.84 19.84 6.26
N GLY A 31 3.78 19.50 4.97
CA GLY A 31 4.83 19.83 4.00
C GLY A 31 6.17 19.17 4.30
N ALA A 32 6.16 18.12 5.12
CA ALA A 32 7.36 17.38 5.48
C ALA A 32 7.76 16.47 4.31
N ALA A 33 9.05 16.50 3.97
CA ALA A 33 9.57 15.58 2.98
C ALA A 33 9.42 14.14 3.49
N ILE A 34 8.76 13.29 2.71
CA ILE A 34 8.81 11.85 2.92
C ILE A 34 10.21 11.43 2.49
N ALA A 35 11.05 11.05 3.46
CA ALA A 35 12.38 10.56 3.19
C ALA A 35 12.29 9.36 2.22
N PRO A 36 13.20 9.25 1.24
CA PRO A 36 13.26 8.05 0.41
C PRO A 36 13.38 6.82 1.31
N PRO A 37 12.56 5.77 1.11
CA PRO A 37 12.68 4.56 1.90
C PRO A 37 14.03 3.90 1.63
N THR A 38 14.55 3.21 2.63
CA THR A 38 15.67 2.28 2.43
C THR A 38 15.24 1.14 1.49
N ALA A 39 16.21 0.44 0.89
CA ALA A 39 15.92 -0.70 0.01
C ALA A 39 15.04 -1.77 0.71
N ALA A 40 15.32 -2.06 1.98
CA ALA A 40 14.57 -3.03 2.75
C ALA A 40 13.13 -2.56 3.07
N GLU A 41 12.91 -1.27 3.28
CA GLU A 41 11.57 -0.71 3.47
C GLU A 41 10.76 -0.72 2.16
N ALA A 42 11.41 -0.40 1.05
CA ALA A 42 10.82 -0.47 -0.28
C ALA A 42 10.40 -1.90 -0.65
N GLU A 43 11.24 -2.92 -0.35
CA GLU A 43 10.90 -4.33 -0.59
C GLU A 43 9.69 -4.80 0.22
N ARG A 44 9.64 -4.44 1.52
CA ARG A 44 8.50 -4.79 2.39
C ARG A 44 7.20 -4.14 1.90
N LEU A 45 7.25 -2.85 1.56
CA LEU A 45 6.10 -2.14 1.02
C LEU A 45 5.68 -2.71 -0.34
N GLY A 46 6.64 -3.04 -1.21
CA GLY A 46 6.39 -3.65 -2.51
C GLY A 46 5.71 -5.01 -2.41
N THR A 47 6.12 -5.85 -1.44
CA THR A 47 5.48 -7.14 -1.15
C THR A 47 4.03 -6.94 -0.69
N LEU A 48 3.80 -6.05 0.28
CA LEU A 48 2.46 -5.75 0.78
C LEU A 48 1.52 -5.24 -0.32
N LEU A 49 2.00 -4.31 -1.17
CA LEU A 49 1.21 -3.77 -2.27
C LEU A 49 0.93 -4.81 -3.36
N ARG A 50 1.86 -5.75 -3.59
CA ARG A 50 1.67 -6.87 -4.52
C ARG A 50 0.61 -7.85 -4.01
N ASP A 51 0.69 -8.23 -2.75
CA ASP A 51 -0.27 -9.14 -2.13
C ASP A 51 -1.67 -8.52 -2.11
N LEU A 52 -1.76 -7.22 -1.81
CA LEU A 52 -2.98 -6.45 -1.96
C LEU A 52 -3.48 -6.43 -3.40
N GLY A 53 -2.61 -6.22 -4.38
CA GLY A 53 -2.94 -6.29 -5.80
C GLY A 53 -3.55 -7.63 -6.19
N HIS A 54 -2.94 -8.73 -5.77
CA HIS A 54 -3.46 -10.07 -5.99
C HIS A 54 -4.83 -10.29 -5.34
N ALA A 55 -5.00 -9.86 -4.08
CA ALA A 55 -6.27 -9.96 -3.37
C ALA A 55 -7.39 -9.15 -4.06
N LEU A 56 -7.04 -8.05 -4.71
CA LEU A 56 -7.94 -7.21 -5.50
C LEU A 56 -8.18 -7.75 -6.93
N GLY A 57 -7.65 -8.93 -7.28
CA GLY A 57 -7.73 -9.48 -8.63
C GLY A 57 -6.92 -8.72 -9.67
N ARG A 58 -6.01 -7.83 -9.24
CA ARG A 58 -5.03 -7.20 -10.12
C ARG A 58 -3.89 -8.17 -10.31
N HIS A 59 -4.02 -9.05 -11.30
CA HIS A 59 -2.87 -9.81 -11.78
C HIS A 59 -1.86 -8.82 -12.38
N CYS A 60 -0.58 -8.99 -12.05
CA CYS A 60 0.50 -8.20 -12.63
C CYS A 60 0.31 -8.13 -14.15
N SER A 61 0.12 -6.91 -14.68
CA SER A 61 0.26 -6.73 -16.13
C SER A 61 1.71 -7.09 -16.51
N PRO A 62 1.99 -7.55 -17.74
CA PRO A 62 3.32 -8.01 -18.19
C PRO A 62 4.47 -6.99 -18.08
N ARG A 63 4.24 -5.81 -17.50
CA ARG A 63 5.27 -4.81 -17.17
C ARG A 63 5.94 -5.01 -15.80
N CYS A 64 5.49 -5.95 -14.98
CA CYS A 64 6.17 -6.25 -13.70
C CYS A 64 7.46 -7.07 -13.87
N ASP A 65 7.70 -7.68 -15.04
CA ASP A 65 8.87 -8.53 -15.29
C ASP A 65 10.14 -7.75 -15.72
N HIS A 66 10.12 -6.42 -15.63
CA HIS A 66 11.21 -5.56 -16.14
C HIS A 66 11.77 -4.56 -15.11
N LEU A 67 11.57 -4.79 -13.81
CA LEU A 67 12.28 -4.07 -12.74
C LEU A 67 13.13 -5.04 -11.93
#